data_AF-A0A358XLY1-F1
#
_entry.id   AF-A0A358XLY1-F1
#
_cell.length_a   1.000
_cell.length_b   1.000
_cell.length_c   1.000
_cell.angle_alpha   90.00
_cell.angle_beta   90.00
_cell.angle_gamma   90.00
#
_symmetry.space_group_name_H-M   'P 1'
#
loop_
_entity.id
_entity.type
_entity.pdbx_description
1 polymer ?
#
loop_
_entity_poly.entity_id
_entity_poly.type
_entity_poly.pdbx_seq_one_letter_code
_entity_poly.pdbx_strand_id
1 'polypeptide(L)'
;MADSINQSNVGFDAVIDKKKSIIYGVILGIISFILGLVVLFVVKDLNSFWGVMSMSFIVNTGLFVIISALFAFSLRKANGGYWNFSIALKSIFMMLAISTIISTIGTQAYVNFINPTLQEKVVAHTINVTIEYMEKNNVPDEVIDSKIAELEKQVDAIGKITLGQVLKGLAITLMFQFVFALLLSALTKREKLVIKQECN
;
A
#
# COMPACT_ATOMS: atom_id res chain seq x y z
N MET A 1 39.51 10.24 33.10
CA MET A 1 39.71 9.25 32.02
C MET A 1 38.71 9.61 30.95
N ALA A 2 39.16 10.37 29.96
CA ALA A 2 38.33 10.81 28.85
C ALA A 2 38.26 9.66 27.85
N ASP A 3 37.09 9.04 27.73
CA ASP A 3 36.81 8.14 26.62
C ASP A 3 37.01 8.91 25.33
N SER A 4 37.99 8.48 24.55
CA SER A 4 38.29 9.01 23.23
C SER A 4 37.06 8.87 22.35
N ILE A 5 36.35 9.98 22.17
CA ILE A 5 35.34 10.11 21.13
C ILE A 5 36.07 9.87 19.80
N ASN A 6 35.84 8.68 19.23
CA ASN A 6 36.40 8.27 17.97
C ASN A 6 35.78 9.11 16.84
N GLN A 7 36.50 10.17 16.45
CA GLN A 7 36.08 11.13 15.41
C GLN A 7 36.17 10.57 13.98
N SER A 8 36.27 9.25 13.77
CA SER A 8 36.15 8.64 12.42
C SER A 8 34.71 8.24 12.05
N ASN A 9 33.77 8.30 12.99
CA ASN A 9 32.34 7.96 12.78
C ASN A 9 31.43 9.17 12.46
N VAL A 10 32.00 10.33 12.13
CA VAL A 10 31.23 11.59 11.97
C VAL A 10 30.47 11.68 10.63
N GLY A 11 30.44 10.60 9.85
CA GLY A 11 29.47 10.39 8.80
C GLY A 11 29.07 8.93 8.77
N PHE A 12 27.78 8.64 8.60
CA PHE A 12 27.32 7.34 8.09
C PHE A 12 27.11 6.17 9.08
N ASP A 13 26.75 6.40 10.35
CA ASP A 13 26.35 5.31 11.27
C ASP A 13 24.84 4.97 11.27
N ALA A 14 24.08 5.39 10.26
CA ALA A 14 22.68 4.99 10.18
C ALA A 14 22.63 3.48 9.85
N VAL A 15 22.16 2.68 10.81
CA VAL A 15 21.92 1.24 10.61
C VAL A 15 20.43 1.04 10.34
N ILE A 16 20.10 0.10 9.46
CA ILE A 16 18.70 -0.26 9.19
C ILE A 16 18.07 -0.77 10.49
N ASP A 17 17.14 -0.01 11.08
CA ASP A 17 16.31 -0.50 12.18
C ASP A 17 15.23 -1.45 11.63
N LYS A 18 15.65 -2.70 11.40
CA LYS A 18 14.79 -3.78 10.90
C LYS A 18 13.60 -4.02 11.85
N LYS A 19 13.82 -3.93 13.16
CA LYS A 19 12.79 -4.20 14.17
C LYS A 19 11.67 -3.17 14.07
N LYS A 20 11.99 -1.87 14.00
CA LYS A 20 10.98 -0.81 13.84
C LYS A 20 10.30 -0.86 12.48
N SER A 21 11.04 -1.17 11.42
CA SER A 21 10.48 -1.32 10.06
C SER A 21 9.44 -2.44 10.01
N ILE A 22 9.72 -3.58 10.65
CA ILE A 22 8.77 -4.68 10.79
C ILE A 22 7.55 -4.27 11.62
N ILE A 23 7.76 -3.67 12.80
CA ILE A 23 6.65 -3.25 13.69
C ILE A 23 5.70 -2.30 12.96
N TYR A 24 6.22 -1.26 12.31
CA TYR A 24 5.38 -0.33 11.56
C TYR A 24 4.76 -0.96 10.32
N GLY A 25 5.44 -1.92 9.69
CA GLY A 25 4.87 -2.70 8.58
C GLY A 25 3.69 -3.54 9.03
N VAL A 26 3.78 -4.18 10.20
CA VAL A 26 2.68 -4.96 10.80
C VAL A 26 1.51 -4.05 11.16
N ILE A 27 1.77 -2.93 11.84
CA ILE A 27 0.73 -1.97 12.22
C ILE A 27 0.02 -1.41 10.96
N LEU A 28 0.80 -0.98 9.96
CA LEU A 28 0.26 -0.49 8.69
C LEU A 28 -0.53 -1.57 7.95
N GLY A 29 -0.08 -2.82 7.99
CA GLY A 29 -0.76 -3.96 7.39
C GLY A 29 -2.11 -4.23 8.03
N ILE A 30 -2.20 -4.19 9.36
CA ILE A 30 -3.46 -4.36 10.09
C ILE A 30 -4.42 -3.20 9.80
N ILE A 31 -3.92 -1.96 9.80
CA ILE A 31 -4.73 -0.79 9.44
C ILE A 31 -5.25 -0.92 8.00
N SER A 32 -4.38 -1.30 7.05
CA SER A 32 -4.73 -1.47 5.64
C SER A 32 -5.76 -2.59 5.45
N PHE A 33 -5.63 -3.69 6.19
CA PHE A 33 -6.61 -4.76 6.21
C PHE A 33 -7.98 -4.28 6.68
N ILE A 34 -8.04 -3.58 7.83
CA ILE A 34 -9.30 -3.07 8.39
C ILE A 34 -9.93 -2.05 7.42
N LEU A 35 -9.14 -1.12 6.88
CA LEU A 35 -9.62 -0.15 5.89
C LEU A 35 -10.16 -0.85 4.64
N GLY A 36 -9.46 -1.87 4.15
CA GLY A 36 -9.91 -2.68 3.02
C GLY A 36 -11.26 -3.35 3.29
N LEU A 37 -11.46 -3.92 4.48
CA LEU A 37 -12.76 -4.47 4.87
C LEU A 37 -13.85 -3.41 4.93
N VAL A 38 -13.57 -2.25 5.53
CA VAL A 38 -14.53 -1.14 5.59
C VAL A 38 -14.97 -0.72 4.18
N VAL A 39 -14.03 -0.63 3.23
CA VAL A 39 -14.34 -0.34 1.83
C VAL A 39 -15.27 -1.40 1.24
N LEU A 40 -14.97 -2.70 1.41
CA LEU A 40 -15.83 -3.78 0.91
C LEU A 40 -17.26 -3.69 1.48
N PHE A 41 -17.39 -3.42 2.78
CA PHE A 41 -18.70 -3.31 3.42
C PHE A 41 -19.50 -2.09 2.96
N VAL A 42 -18.84 -0.97 2.73
CA VAL A 42 -19.49 0.27 2.30
C VAL A 42 -19.84 0.21 0.81
N VAL A 43 -18.94 -0.29 -0.03
CA VAL A 43 -19.15 -0.39 -1.49
C VAL A 43 -20.33 -1.28 -1.84
N LYS A 44 -20.57 -2.35 -1.07
CA LYS A 44 -21.66 -3.30 -1.36
C LYS A 44 -23.06 -2.66 -1.36
N ASP A 45 -23.23 -1.53 -0.66
CA ASP A 45 -24.52 -0.83 -0.49
C ASP A 45 -24.53 0.57 -1.15
N LEU A 46 -23.46 0.96 -1.83
CA LEU A 46 -23.27 2.31 -2.38
C LEU A 46 -23.85 2.46 -3.80
N ASN A 47 -25.09 2.90 -3.94
CA ASN A 47 -25.76 3.02 -5.26
C ASN A 47 -25.22 4.12 -6.22
N SER A 48 -24.13 4.80 -5.88
CA SER A 48 -23.56 5.87 -6.72
C SER A 48 -22.24 5.42 -7.34
N PHE A 49 -22.13 5.46 -8.66
CA PHE A 49 -20.89 5.15 -9.39
C PHE A 49 -19.72 5.98 -8.89
N TRP A 50 -19.90 7.30 -8.81
CA TRP A 50 -18.89 8.20 -8.28
C TRP A 50 -18.60 7.92 -6.80
N GLY A 51 -19.60 7.52 -6.02
CA GLY A 51 -19.41 7.08 -4.64
C GLY A 51 -18.52 5.84 -4.53
N VAL A 52 -18.80 4.79 -5.30
CA VAL A 52 -18.02 3.54 -5.34
C VAL A 52 -16.58 3.80 -5.77
N MET A 53 -16.39 4.54 -6.87
CA MET A 53 -15.07 4.85 -7.42
C MET A 53 -14.26 5.75 -6.49
N SER A 54 -14.88 6.80 -5.95
CA SER A 54 -14.19 7.75 -5.07
C SER A 54 -13.86 7.12 -3.72
N MET A 55 -14.75 6.31 -3.15
CA MET A 55 -14.49 5.62 -1.88
C MET A 55 -13.28 4.70 -1.99
N SER A 56 -13.24 3.90 -3.07
CA SER A 56 -12.11 3.00 -3.33
C SER A 56 -10.80 3.76 -3.50
N PHE A 57 -10.81 4.89 -4.21
CA PHE A 57 -9.61 5.69 -4.46
C PHE A 57 -9.12 6.45 -3.21
N ILE A 58 -10.03 7.12 -2.49
CA ILE A 58 -9.70 7.93 -1.31
C ILE A 58 -9.13 7.06 -0.19
N VAL A 59 -9.75 5.90 0.06
CA VAL A 59 -9.35 5.05 1.18
C VAL A 59 -8.12 4.22 0.84
N ASN A 60 -8.08 3.54 -0.30
CA ASN A 60 -6.94 2.66 -0.64
C ASN A 60 -5.69 3.44 -1.06
N THR A 61 -5.85 4.59 -1.73
CA THR A 61 -4.69 5.37 -2.21
C THR A 61 -4.42 6.54 -1.28
N GLY A 62 -5.41 7.41 -1.04
CA GLY A 62 -5.22 8.64 -0.28
C GLY A 62 -4.78 8.40 1.17
N LEU A 63 -5.59 7.67 1.93
CA LEU A 63 -5.31 7.42 3.34
C LEU A 63 -4.06 6.55 3.54
N PHE A 64 -3.88 5.53 2.70
CA PHE A 64 -2.69 4.68 2.72
C PHE A 64 -1.39 5.50 2.51
N VAL A 65 -1.38 6.40 1.51
CA VAL A 65 -0.22 7.25 1.21
C VAL A 65 0.11 8.16 2.40
N ILE A 66 -0.91 8.78 3.01
CA ILE A 66 -0.72 9.68 4.15
C ILE A 66 -0.14 8.92 5.35
N ILE A 67 -0.74 7.78 5.73
CA ILE A 67 -0.27 7.00 6.89
C ILE A 67 1.13 6.44 6.63
N SER A 68 1.39 5.94 5.41
CA SER A 68 2.71 5.45 5.01
C SER A 68 3.78 6.55 5.10
N ALA A 69 3.46 7.77 4.66
CA ALA A 69 4.36 8.91 4.79
C ALA A 69 4.62 9.26 6.26
N LEU A 70 3.58 9.30 7.11
CA LEU A 70 3.73 9.56 8.55
C LEU A 70 4.63 8.52 9.24
N PHE A 71 4.48 7.24 8.88
CA PHE A 71 5.34 6.18 9.41
C PHE A 71 6.77 6.25 8.86
N ALA A 72 6.96 6.66 7.60
CA ALA A 72 8.28 6.93 7.05
C ALA A 72 9.01 8.06 7.81
N PHE A 73 8.31 9.16 8.14
CA PHE A 73 8.88 10.22 8.99
C PHE A 73 9.15 9.73 10.42
N SER A 74 8.32 8.83 10.94
CA SER A 74 8.50 8.23 12.27
C SER A 74 9.71 7.28 12.32
N LEU A 75 9.93 6.49 11.27
CA LEU A 75 11.15 5.68 11.08
C LEU A 75 12.40 6.54 11.08
N ARG A 76 12.34 7.67 10.37
CA ARG A 76 13.45 8.61 10.36
C ARG A 76 13.76 9.18 11.74
N LYS A 77 12.72 9.56 12.51
CA LYS A 77 12.91 10.02 13.91
C LYS A 77 13.53 8.93 14.79
N ALA A 78 13.12 7.67 14.61
CA ALA A 78 13.70 6.54 15.33
C ALA A 78 15.19 6.34 15.01
N ASN A 79 15.62 6.64 13.79
CA ASN A 79 17.03 6.60 13.36
C ASN A 79 17.82 7.88 13.71
N GLY A 80 17.41 8.62 14.75
CA GLY A 80 18.10 9.85 15.17
C GLY A 80 17.85 11.07 14.26
N GLY A 81 16.82 11.02 13.40
CA GLY A 81 16.36 12.15 12.58
C GLY A 81 17.11 12.35 11.26
N TYR A 82 18.15 11.56 11.00
CA TYR A 82 18.98 11.62 9.81
C TYR A 82 19.24 10.20 9.27
N TRP A 83 19.08 10.02 7.97
CA TRP A 83 19.38 8.77 7.29
C TRP A 83 19.71 9.03 5.82
N ASN A 84 20.56 8.18 5.23
CA ASN A 84 20.86 8.25 3.80
C ASN A 84 19.69 7.65 2.98
N PHE A 85 19.70 7.91 1.67
CA PHE A 85 18.66 7.43 0.76
C PHE A 85 18.52 5.90 0.76
N SER A 86 19.64 5.18 0.73
CA SER A 86 19.64 3.71 0.64
C SER A 86 19.03 3.03 1.88
N ILE A 87 19.24 3.59 3.07
CA ILE A 87 18.68 3.10 4.33
C ILE A 87 17.20 3.47 4.42
N ALA A 88 16.84 4.69 4.04
CA ALA A 88 15.45 5.12 3.94
C ALA A 88 14.67 4.17 3.02
N LEU A 89 15.20 3.90 1.84
CA LEU A 89 14.61 3.00 0.84
C LEU A 89 14.40 1.60 1.38
N LYS A 90 15.45 0.99 1.93
CA LYS A 90 15.34 -0.37 2.48
C LYS A 90 14.34 -0.46 3.64
N SER A 91 14.33 0.55 4.52
CA SER A 91 13.45 0.57 5.70
C SER A 91 11.99 0.77 5.31
N ILE A 92 11.72 1.75 4.44
CA ILE A 92 10.37 2.07 3.95
C ILE A 92 9.84 0.94 3.07
N PHE A 93 10.65 0.41 2.15
CA PHE A 93 10.24 -0.71 1.31
C PHE A 93 9.91 -1.95 2.14
N MET A 94 10.73 -2.28 3.15
CA MET A 94 10.45 -3.39 4.06
C MET A 94 9.13 -3.20 4.81
N MET A 95 8.87 -2.00 5.33
CA MET A 95 7.61 -1.64 5.98
C MET A 95 6.41 -1.84 5.03
N LEU A 96 6.49 -1.30 3.80
CA LEU A 96 5.42 -1.38 2.80
C LEU A 96 5.20 -2.81 2.32
N ALA A 97 6.26 -3.59 2.13
CA ALA A 97 6.17 -4.99 1.71
C ALA A 97 5.47 -5.85 2.76
N ILE A 98 5.86 -5.73 4.04
CA ILE A 98 5.22 -6.44 5.15
C ILE A 98 3.75 -6.05 5.27
N SER A 99 3.47 -4.75 5.19
CA SER A 99 2.10 -4.22 5.22
C SER A 99 1.24 -4.83 4.12
N THR A 100 1.75 -4.86 2.89
CA THR A 100 1.04 -5.39 1.72
C THR A 100 0.76 -6.88 1.91
N ILE A 101 1.75 -7.67 2.33
CA ILE A 101 1.59 -9.11 2.54
C ILE A 101 0.53 -9.40 3.60
N ILE A 102 0.60 -8.72 4.75
CA ILE A 102 -0.35 -8.91 5.85
C ILE A 102 -1.76 -8.51 5.40
N SER A 103 -1.90 -7.36 4.75
CA SER A 103 -3.19 -6.86 4.29
C SER A 103 -3.80 -7.80 3.25
N THR A 104 -3.03 -8.25 2.26
CA THR A 104 -3.52 -9.16 1.21
C THR A 104 -3.92 -10.50 1.79
N ILE A 105 -3.08 -11.11 2.64
CA ILE A 105 -3.40 -12.41 3.26
C ILE A 105 -4.62 -12.27 4.17
N GLY A 106 -4.69 -11.21 4.98
CA GLY A 106 -5.82 -10.95 5.88
C GLY A 106 -7.12 -10.79 5.11
N THR A 107 -7.13 -9.96 4.06
CA THR A 107 -8.32 -9.75 3.22
C THR A 107 -8.73 -11.04 2.53
N GLN A 108 -7.77 -11.78 1.95
CA GLN A 108 -8.07 -13.04 1.27
C GLN A 108 -8.61 -14.11 2.23
N ALA A 109 -8.05 -14.19 3.44
CA ALA A 109 -8.53 -15.10 4.46
C ALA A 109 -9.95 -14.72 4.92
N TYR A 110 -10.23 -13.43 5.08
CA TYR A 110 -11.56 -12.95 5.45
C TYR A 110 -12.60 -13.30 4.39
N VAL A 111 -12.34 -12.96 3.12
CA VAL A 111 -13.29 -13.24 2.04
C VAL A 111 -13.42 -14.74 1.80
N ASN A 112 -12.35 -15.55 1.87
CA ASN A 112 -12.49 -16.99 1.59
C ASN A 112 -13.12 -17.79 2.74
N PHE A 113 -12.80 -17.48 4.00
CA PHE A 113 -13.19 -18.31 5.14
C PHE A 113 -14.31 -17.72 5.99
N ILE A 114 -14.45 -16.39 6.04
CA ILE A 114 -15.42 -15.72 6.93
C ILE A 114 -16.64 -15.26 6.16
N ASN A 115 -16.46 -14.62 4.99
CA ASN A 115 -17.56 -14.15 4.16
C ASN A 115 -17.31 -14.34 2.66
N PRO A 116 -17.45 -15.59 2.15
CA PRO A 116 -17.24 -15.92 0.73
C PRO A 116 -18.16 -15.15 -0.22
N THR A 117 -19.35 -14.79 0.23
CA THR A 117 -20.32 -14.06 -0.59
C THR A 117 -20.03 -12.57 -0.69
N LEU A 118 -19.20 -11.99 0.20
CA LEU A 118 -18.97 -10.54 0.22
C LEU A 118 -18.26 -10.07 -1.04
N GLN A 119 -17.21 -10.79 -1.46
CA GLN A 119 -16.44 -10.42 -2.64
C GLN A 119 -17.30 -10.48 -3.90
N GLU A 120 -18.08 -11.55 -4.07
CA GLU A 120 -19.01 -11.70 -5.19
C GLU A 120 -20.05 -10.58 -5.22
N LYS A 121 -20.68 -10.27 -4.09
CA LYS A 121 -21.66 -9.17 -3.98
C LYS A 121 -21.06 -7.82 -4.32
N VAL A 122 -19.88 -7.50 -3.80
CA VAL A 122 -19.18 -6.23 -4.08
C VAL A 122 -18.84 -6.12 -5.56
N VAL A 123 -18.33 -7.20 -6.17
CA VAL A 123 -17.98 -7.24 -7.59
C VAL A 123 -19.24 -7.07 -8.44
N ALA A 124 -20.27 -7.89 -8.23
CA ALA A 124 -21.54 -7.80 -8.96
C ALA A 124 -22.21 -6.42 -8.82
N HIS A 125 -22.23 -5.86 -7.61
CA HIS A 125 -22.77 -4.53 -7.37
C HIS A 125 -21.97 -3.45 -8.12
N THR A 126 -20.63 -3.51 -8.07
CA THR A 126 -19.76 -2.58 -8.80
C THR A 126 -19.98 -2.66 -10.30
N ILE A 127 -20.16 -3.87 -10.84
CA ILE A 127 -20.50 -4.13 -12.25
C ILE A 127 -21.81 -3.42 -12.61
N ASN A 128 -22.89 -3.68 -11.86
CA ASN A 128 -24.21 -3.12 -12.13
C ASN A 128 -24.18 -1.59 -12.14
N VAL A 129 -23.59 -0.97 -11.11
CA VAL A 129 -23.48 0.48 -11.01
C VAL A 129 -22.63 1.07 -12.14
N THR A 130 -21.63 0.34 -12.63
CA THR A 130 -20.81 0.76 -13.78
C THR A 130 -21.61 0.70 -15.08
N ILE A 131 -22.35 -0.38 -15.32
CA ILE A 131 -23.20 -0.53 -16.51
C ILE A 131 -24.28 0.55 -16.53
N GLU A 132 -25.00 0.75 -15.43
CA GLU A 132 -26.03 1.80 -15.32
C GLU A 132 -25.44 3.20 -15.61
N TYR A 133 -24.21 3.44 -15.18
CA TYR A 133 -23.52 4.69 -15.50
C TYR A 133 -23.18 4.80 -16.99
N MET A 134 -22.69 3.73 -17.62
CA MET A 134 -22.38 3.71 -19.05
C MET A 134 -23.63 3.93 -19.91
N GLU A 135 -24.73 3.26 -19.58
CA GLU A 135 -26.04 3.45 -20.23
C GLU A 135 -26.52 4.90 -20.09
N LYS A 136 -26.48 5.47 -18.88
CA LYS A 136 -26.86 6.87 -18.63
C LYS A 136 -25.99 7.88 -19.38
N ASN A 137 -24.76 7.50 -19.75
CA ASN A 137 -23.84 8.33 -20.51
C ASN A 137 -23.85 8.02 -22.03
N ASN A 138 -24.83 7.24 -22.52
CA ASN A 138 -24.99 6.87 -23.93
C ASN A 138 -23.74 6.21 -24.53
N VAL A 139 -23.03 5.40 -23.72
CA VAL A 139 -21.94 4.56 -24.24
C VAL A 139 -22.54 3.51 -25.20
N PRO A 140 -21.89 3.21 -26.34
CA PRO A 140 -22.42 2.22 -27.28
C PRO A 140 -22.58 0.82 -26.65
N ASP A 141 -23.68 0.14 -26.98
CA ASP A 141 -24.03 -1.18 -26.45
C ASP A 141 -22.92 -2.21 -26.70
N GLU A 142 -22.25 -2.17 -27.86
CA GLU A 142 -21.12 -3.07 -28.16
C GLU A 142 -19.98 -2.97 -27.13
N VAL A 143 -19.73 -1.77 -26.60
CA VAL A 143 -18.71 -1.53 -25.57
C VAL A 143 -19.19 -2.02 -24.21
N ILE A 144 -20.48 -1.86 -23.91
CA ILE A 144 -21.10 -2.34 -22.68
C ILE A 144 -21.08 -3.88 -22.66
N ASP A 145 -21.49 -4.54 -23.75
CA ASP A 145 -21.49 -5.99 -23.89
C ASP A 145 -20.08 -6.58 -23.77
N SER A 146 -19.11 -5.96 -24.45
CA SER A 146 -17.69 -6.30 -24.29
C SER A 146 -17.26 -6.21 -22.83
N LYS A 147 -17.74 -5.20 -22.10
CA LYS A 147 -17.36 -4.98 -20.71
C LYS A 147 -18.02 -6.01 -19.81
N ILE A 148 -19.30 -6.32 -20.02
CA ILE A 148 -20.02 -7.38 -19.31
C ILE A 148 -19.30 -8.72 -19.46
N ALA A 149 -18.93 -9.11 -20.69
CA ALA A 149 -18.22 -10.36 -20.94
C ALA A 149 -16.84 -10.43 -20.27
N GLU A 150 -16.14 -9.29 -20.14
CA GLU A 150 -14.89 -9.21 -19.36
C GLU A 150 -15.16 -9.39 -17.86
N LEU A 151 -16.25 -8.82 -17.36
CA LEU A 151 -16.60 -8.83 -15.94
C LEU A 151 -17.12 -10.20 -15.50
N GLU A 152 -17.89 -10.90 -16.32
CA GLU A 152 -18.30 -12.29 -16.09
C GLU A 152 -17.09 -13.21 -15.93
N LYS A 153 -16.05 -13.04 -16.77
CA LYS A 153 -14.79 -13.77 -16.62
C LYS A 153 -14.10 -13.48 -15.29
N GLN A 154 -14.20 -12.25 -14.78
CA GLN A 154 -13.63 -11.90 -13.46
C GLN A 154 -14.40 -12.58 -12.33
N VAL A 155 -15.74 -12.59 -12.40
CA VAL A 155 -16.61 -13.29 -11.43
C VAL A 155 -16.33 -14.80 -11.44
N ASP A 156 -16.23 -15.41 -12.62
CA ASP A 156 -15.91 -16.83 -12.78
C ASP A 156 -14.52 -17.22 -12.28
N ALA A 157 -13.61 -16.25 -12.19
CA ALA A 157 -12.28 -16.41 -11.63
C ALA A 157 -12.27 -16.27 -10.09
N ILE A 158 -13.32 -15.70 -9.48
CA ILE A 158 -13.47 -15.65 -8.02
C ILE A 158 -13.56 -17.10 -7.50
N GLY A 159 -12.75 -17.43 -6.50
CA GLY A 159 -12.66 -18.80 -5.97
C GLY A 159 -11.79 -19.77 -6.78
N LYS A 160 -11.39 -19.44 -8.02
CA LYS A 160 -10.42 -20.21 -8.82
C LYS A 160 -9.02 -19.61 -8.82
N ILE A 161 -8.81 -18.53 -8.06
CA ILE A 161 -7.52 -17.86 -7.94
C ILE A 161 -6.50 -18.85 -7.36
N THR A 162 -5.55 -19.25 -8.19
CA THR A 162 -4.45 -20.13 -7.78
C THR A 162 -3.42 -19.38 -6.94
N LEU A 163 -2.70 -20.09 -6.07
CA LEU A 163 -1.58 -19.50 -5.32
C LEU A 163 -0.55 -18.82 -6.24
N GLY A 164 -0.31 -19.37 -7.43
CA GLY A 164 0.59 -18.78 -8.42
C GLY A 164 0.11 -17.42 -8.93
N GLN A 165 -1.20 -17.23 -9.12
CA GLN A 165 -1.77 -15.93 -9.51
C GLN A 165 -1.69 -14.90 -8.38
N VAL A 166 -1.95 -15.31 -7.13
CA VAL A 166 -1.78 -14.44 -5.96
C VAL A 166 -0.34 -13.96 -5.84
N LEU A 167 0.63 -14.88 -5.97
CA LEU A 167 2.06 -14.54 -5.89
C LEU A 167 2.50 -13.61 -7.03
N LYS A 168 2.00 -13.83 -8.26
CA LYS A 168 2.25 -12.93 -9.38
C LYS A 168 1.67 -11.53 -9.12
N GLY A 169 0.43 -11.45 -8.63
CA GLY A 169 -0.22 -10.19 -8.28
C GLY A 169 0.52 -9.44 -7.16
N LEU A 170 0.96 -10.17 -6.14
CA LEU A 170 1.81 -9.63 -5.07
C LEU A 170 3.14 -9.12 -5.61
N ALA A 171 3.81 -9.84 -6.51
CA ALA A 171 5.08 -9.39 -7.10
C ALA A 171 4.92 -8.09 -7.89
N ILE A 172 3.85 -7.97 -8.70
CA ILE A 172 3.52 -6.74 -9.43
C ILE A 172 3.25 -5.61 -8.43
N THR A 173 2.46 -5.86 -7.40
CA THR A 173 2.14 -4.86 -6.37
C THR A 173 3.40 -4.38 -5.64
N LEU A 174 4.29 -5.30 -5.27
CA LEU A 174 5.56 -4.97 -4.62
C LEU A 174 6.49 -4.15 -5.53
N MET A 175 6.44 -4.34 -6.84
CA MET A 175 7.16 -3.49 -7.79
C MET A 175 6.69 -2.03 -7.72
N PHE A 176 5.37 -1.79 -7.71
CA PHE A 176 4.83 -0.44 -7.52
C PHE A 176 5.13 0.13 -6.14
N GLN A 177 5.07 -0.69 -5.09
CA GLN A 177 5.45 -0.28 -3.74
C GLN A 177 6.94 0.09 -3.65
N PHE A 178 7.81 -0.55 -4.43
CA PHE A 178 9.22 -0.15 -4.52
C PHE A 178 9.38 1.25 -5.12
N VAL A 179 8.66 1.55 -6.21
CA VAL A 179 8.65 2.90 -6.79
C VAL A 179 8.13 3.93 -5.79
N PHE A 180 7.05 3.60 -5.07
CA PHE A 180 6.52 4.47 -4.02
C PHE A 180 7.51 4.66 -2.86
N ALA A 181 8.22 3.60 -2.47
CA ALA A 181 9.29 3.67 -1.47
C ALA A 181 10.43 4.60 -1.92
N LEU A 182 10.78 4.62 -3.21
CA LEU A 182 11.77 5.57 -3.76
C LEU A 182 11.32 7.02 -3.54
N LEU A 183 10.05 7.32 -3.82
CA LEU A 183 9.49 8.66 -3.62
C LEU A 183 9.53 9.06 -2.14
N LEU A 184 9.02 8.21 -1.24
CA LEU A 184 9.04 8.49 0.19
C LEU A 184 10.46 8.59 0.75
N SER A 185 11.40 7.80 0.23
CA SER A 185 12.80 7.87 0.64
C SER A 185 13.47 9.15 0.20
N ALA A 186 13.17 9.63 -1.01
CA ALA A 186 13.65 10.91 -1.50
C ALA A 186 13.11 12.06 -0.64
N LEU A 187 11.80 12.05 -0.35
CA LEU A 187 11.14 13.07 0.47
C LEU A 187 11.64 13.09 1.92
N THR A 188 11.92 11.91 2.48
CA THR A 188 12.36 11.79 3.88
C THR A 188 13.88 11.85 4.01
N LYS A 189 14.66 11.83 2.95
CA LYS A 189 16.13 11.90 3.00
C LYS A 189 16.58 13.16 3.75
N ARG A 190 17.50 13.00 4.71
CA ARG A 190 18.25 14.13 5.29
C ARG A 190 19.61 13.64 5.76
N GLU A 191 20.64 14.14 5.08
CA GLU A 191 22.03 13.88 5.42
C GLU A 191 22.51 14.92 6.44
N LYS A 192 23.36 14.51 7.40
CA LYS A 192 24.06 15.47 8.25
C LYS A 192 25.11 16.18 7.39
N LEU A 193 25.08 17.51 7.37
CA LEU A 193 26.15 18.31 6.79
C LEU A 193 27.39 18.14 7.67
N VAL A 194 28.44 17.50 7.15
CA VAL A 194 29.76 17.53 7.78
C VAL A 194 30.33 18.90 7.45
N ILE A 195 30.14 19.86 8.36
CA ILE A 195 30.85 21.15 8.26
C ILE A 195 32.32 20.83 8.52
N LYS A 196 33.13 20.86 7.46
CA LYS A 196 34.58 20.79 7.55
C LYS A 196 35.02 22.08 8.27
N GLN A 197 35.23 22.01 9.57
CA GLN A 197 35.91 23.09 10.30
C GLN A 197 37.36 23.08 9.80
N GLU A 198 37.67 24.00 8.89
CA GLU A 198 39.05 24.38 8.63
C GLU A 198 39.54 25.11 9.89
N CYS A 199 40.32 24.41 10.72
CA CYS A 199 41.07 25.05 11.79
C CYS A 199 42.16 25.92 11.15
N ASN A 200 42.02 27.23 11.29
CA ASN A 200 43.09 28.21 11.08
C ASN A 200 44.23 28.02 12.08
#